data_AF-A0A1C5WH33-F1
#
_entry.id   AF-A0A1C5WH33-F1
#
_cell.length_a   1.000
_cell.length_b   1.000
_cell.length_c   1.000
_cell.angle_alpha   90.00
_cell.angle_beta   90.00
_cell.angle_gamma   90.00
#
_symmetry.space_group_name_H-M   'P 1'
#
loop_
_entity.id
_entity.type
_entity.pdbx_description
1 polymer ?
#
loop_
_entity_poly.entity_id
_entity_poly.type
_entity_poly.pdbx_seq_one_letter_code
_entity_poly.pdbx_strand_id
1 'polypeptide(L)'
;MENRFYIKELDSYQKASDLSKERMGTNPNYDLELLPTKQMQEEMWEFLQYRGKNLVAEKFYTERRFYHHLCRMLKEKNNRPESFLDWDKEKWMQQMKIWLLQQGLSLTAPFKNKCGGRGTQRARTLGYIECLIDYLTDLRDADVNEITKDVWKIEKLDIQVKQDLIRPRKTISFTGISQPELKEEIKKAVYFQLRIESLETVKKELTAIRRFSRYLNEHKKSVKSCADFDRTIIEEYLVYMKTEDTGTKRYRSEITRLRSILNIVADIYQYPQAKDLILNRDIPPNIRSEFKVYSDAELKRFNEFLAKVDIQTARVMTIHQMLGTRISDTLTLRTDCLMEQNGEILIRIYQMKTHYYEKPISQELAALIREAIRYTEERYGKCKYIFTNENDHTKPMTYSLIQGRITTAIYRENLRDDNGNYFTFGTHMYRHVYGVKLVEMHLDDWTIARLLGHKSLKNVKYYRKMSNQILANDTRKARNRLSQMVLECLDGWEEEYEQIRYNDSL
;
A
#
# COMPACT_ATOMS: atom_id res chain seq x y z
N MET A 1 37.44 -5.29 -21.38
CA MET A 1 35.98 -5.26 -21.19
C MET A 1 35.33 -5.53 -22.54
N GLU A 2 34.31 -6.38 -22.61
CA GLU A 2 33.57 -6.53 -23.87
C GLU A 2 32.77 -5.26 -24.17
N ASN A 3 32.77 -4.83 -25.42
CA ASN A 3 32.12 -3.58 -25.84
C ASN A 3 30.58 -3.70 -25.90
N ARG A 4 30.04 -4.92 -25.75
CA ARG A 4 28.61 -5.21 -25.84
C ARG A 4 28.19 -6.14 -24.71
N PHE A 5 27.13 -5.77 -24.01
CA PHE A 5 26.50 -6.63 -23.00
C PHE A 5 25.35 -7.42 -23.63
N TYR A 6 25.51 -8.73 -23.81
CA TYR A 6 24.55 -9.57 -24.51
C TYR A 6 23.44 -10.08 -23.58
N ILE A 7 22.19 -9.79 -23.93
CA ILE A 7 21.01 -10.19 -23.14
C ILE A 7 20.79 -11.71 -23.21
N LYS A 8 21.21 -12.35 -24.30
CA LYS A 8 21.11 -13.81 -24.50
C LYS A 8 21.90 -14.63 -23.46
N GLU A 9 22.89 -14.02 -22.82
CA GLU A 9 23.73 -14.67 -21.80
C GLU A 9 23.07 -14.69 -20.42
N LEU A 10 21.93 -14.00 -20.26
CA LEU A 10 21.18 -14.06 -19.01
C LEU A 10 20.43 -15.39 -18.87
N ASP A 11 20.50 -16.00 -17.69
CA ASP A 11 19.70 -17.18 -17.34
C ASP A 11 18.19 -16.95 -17.56
N SER A 12 17.72 -15.72 -17.28
CA SER A 12 16.34 -15.33 -17.51
C SER A 12 15.94 -15.27 -19.00
N TYR A 13 16.91 -15.12 -19.91
CA TYR A 13 16.68 -15.22 -21.36
C TYR A 13 16.54 -16.67 -21.79
N GLN A 14 17.40 -17.56 -21.26
CA GLN A 14 17.35 -18.98 -21.58
C GLN A 14 15.99 -19.60 -21.21
N LYS A 15 15.46 -19.20 -20.05
CA LYS A 15 14.14 -19.59 -19.52
C LYS A 15 12.96 -18.88 -20.18
N ALA A 16 13.19 -17.90 -21.06
CA ALA A 16 12.11 -17.15 -21.70
C ALA A 16 11.41 -17.99 -22.79
N SER A 17 10.12 -17.72 -23.00
CA SER A 17 9.33 -18.35 -24.07
C SER A 17 9.89 -17.99 -25.46
N ASP A 18 9.66 -18.84 -26.46
CA ASP A 18 10.13 -18.59 -27.83
C ASP A 18 9.55 -17.29 -28.39
N LEU A 19 8.29 -17.00 -28.10
CA LEU A 19 7.65 -15.72 -28.45
C LEU A 19 8.36 -14.52 -27.81
N SER A 20 8.81 -14.64 -26.55
CA SER A 20 9.59 -13.59 -25.89
C SER A 20 10.96 -13.43 -26.53
N LYS A 21 11.63 -14.53 -26.92
CA LYS A 21 12.92 -14.50 -27.62
C LYS A 21 12.81 -13.83 -28.98
N GLU A 22 11.79 -14.18 -29.76
CA GLU A 22 11.49 -13.55 -31.06
C GLU A 22 11.28 -12.03 -30.94
N ARG A 23 10.51 -11.58 -29.94
CA ARG A 23 10.29 -10.15 -29.67
C ARG A 23 11.56 -9.37 -29.31
N MET A 24 12.53 -10.03 -28.67
CA MET A 24 13.82 -9.43 -28.33
C MET A 24 14.78 -9.38 -29.54
N GLY A 25 14.47 -10.10 -30.62
CA GLY A 25 15.28 -10.19 -31.82
C GLY A 25 16.47 -11.13 -31.68
N THR A 26 17.29 -11.21 -32.74
CA THR A 26 18.34 -12.23 -32.90
C THR A 26 19.58 -12.02 -32.05
N ASN A 27 19.99 -10.78 -31.76
CA ASN A 27 21.18 -10.51 -30.95
C ASN A 27 20.98 -9.31 -30.01
N PRO A 28 20.04 -9.42 -29.04
CA PRO A 28 19.71 -8.34 -28.13
C PRO A 28 20.90 -7.99 -27.24
N ASN A 29 21.38 -6.74 -27.30
CA ASN A 29 22.53 -6.27 -26.53
C ASN A 29 22.43 -4.79 -26.16
N TYR A 30 23.22 -4.39 -25.17
CA TYR A 30 23.56 -2.99 -24.89
C TYR A 30 24.95 -2.71 -25.47
N ASP A 31 25.06 -1.72 -26.34
CA ASP A 31 26.32 -1.30 -26.94
C ASP A 31 26.96 -0.21 -26.08
N LEU A 32 28.06 -0.55 -25.39
CA LEU A 32 28.75 0.36 -24.48
C LEU A 32 29.59 1.40 -25.22
N GLU A 33 29.97 1.17 -26.48
CA GLU A 33 30.75 2.14 -27.27
C GLU A 33 29.97 3.45 -27.51
N LEU A 34 28.65 3.43 -27.29
CA LEU A 34 27.80 4.62 -27.32
C LEU A 34 28.06 5.59 -26.15
N LEU A 35 28.77 5.16 -25.11
CA LEU A 35 29.14 6.01 -23.98
C LEU A 35 30.48 6.72 -24.23
N PRO A 36 30.60 7.99 -23.84
CA PRO A 36 31.70 8.85 -24.27
C PRO A 36 33.05 8.54 -23.64
N THR A 37 33.08 7.90 -22.47
CA THR A 37 34.30 7.65 -21.69
C THR A 37 34.38 6.19 -21.26
N LYS A 38 35.61 5.68 -21.07
CA LYS A 38 35.83 4.33 -20.55
C LYS A 38 35.24 4.14 -19.15
N GLN A 39 35.36 5.16 -18.29
CA GLN A 39 34.79 5.11 -16.94
C GLN A 39 33.26 4.92 -16.97
N MET A 40 32.52 5.64 -17.82
CA MET A 40 31.08 5.41 -17.96
C MET A 40 30.76 4.01 -18.51
N GLN A 41 31.59 3.47 -19.40
CA GLN A 41 31.41 2.12 -19.93
C GLN A 41 31.54 1.07 -18.81
N GLU A 42 32.52 1.23 -17.93
CA GLU A 42 32.74 0.37 -16.77
C GLU A 42 31.58 0.48 -15.76
N GLU A 43 31.17 1.70 -15.39
CA GLU A 43 30.05 1.95 -14.48
C GLU A 43 28.72 1.41 -15.04
N MET A 44 28.47 1.58 -16.35
CA MET A 44 27.30 1.02 -17.01
C MET A 44 27.36 -0.50 -17.05
N TRP A 45 28.52 -1.09 -17.31
CA TRP A 45 28.68 -2.55 -17.32
C TRP A 45 28.29 -3.16 -15.96
N GLU A 46 28.79 -2.60 -14.86
CA GLU A 46 28.41 -3.04 -13.51
C GLU A 46 26.91 -2.88 -13.24
N PHE A 47 26.34 -1.74 -13.64
CA PHE A 47 24.89 -1.52 -13.53
C PHE A 47 24.09 -2.54 -14.34
N LEU A 48 24.49 -2.85 -15.58
CA LEU A 48 23.81 -3.83 -16.42
C LEU A 48 23.92 -5.25 -15.85
N GLN A 49 25.06 -5.63 -15.26
CA GLN A 49 25.18 -6.89 -14.53
C GLN A 49 24.21 -6.96 -13.34
N TYR A 50 24.15 -5.90 -12.54
CA TYR A 50 23.19 -5.79 -11.43
C TYR A 50 21.74 -5.90 -11.93
N ARG A 51 21.38 -5.15 -12.97
CA ARG A 51 20.02 -5.15 -13.54
C ARG A 51 19.66 -6.50 -14.15
N GLY A 52 20.58 -7.15 -14.86
CA GLY A 52 20.39 -8.45 -15.49
C GLY A 52 20.10 -9.57 -14.48
N LYS A 53 20.72 -9.51 -13.29
CA LYS A 53 20.42 -10.45 -12.17
C LYS A 53 19.05 -10.21 -11.53
N ASN A 54 18.52 -8.99 -11.60
CA ASN A 54 17.31 -8.57 -10.88
C ASN A 54 16.06 -8.45 -11.76
N LEU A 55 16.19 -8.61 -13.08
CA LEU A 55 15.09 -8.47 -14.03
C LEU A 55 14.97 -9.70 -14.95
N VAL A 56 13.73 -9.99 -15.34
CA VAL A 56 13.46 -10.91 -16.45
C VAL A 56 13.94 -10.30 -17.77
N ALA A 57 14.48 -11.14 -18.67
CA ALA A 57 15.12 -10.71 -19.90
C ALA A 57 14.25 -9.78 -20.77
N GLU A 58 12.95 -10.05 -20.92
CA GLU A 58 12.06 -9.20 -21.72
C GLU A 58 11.95 -7.79 -21.13
N LYS A 59 11.84 -7.67 -19.81
CA LYS A 59 11.81 -6.36 -19.15
C LYS A 59 13.16 -5.66 -19.29
N PHE A 60 14.25 -6.39 -19.10
CA PHE A 60 15.60 -5.86 -19.29
C PHE A 60 15.83 -5.37 -20.73
N TYR A 61 15.34 -6.10 -21.73
CA TYR A 61 15.36 -5.68 -23.13
C TYR A 61 14.56 -4.38 -23.36
N THR A 62 13.37 -4.23 -22.75
CA THR A 62 12.58 -2.99 -22.91
C THR A 62 13.23 -1.75 -22.31
N GLU A 63 14.20 -1.90 -21.39
CA GLU A 63 14.94 -0.79 -20.80
C GLU A 63 16.05 -0.25 -21.72
N ARG A 64 16.48 -1.04 -22.71
CA ARG A 64 17.51 -0.67 -23.70
C ARG A 64 17.21 0.63 -24.44
N ARG A 65 15.94 0.94 -24.71
CA ARG A 65 15.57 2.22 -25.32
C ARG A 65 15.90 3.42 -24.43
N PHE A 66 15.80 3.27 -23.10
CA PHE A 66 16.10 4.35 -22.16
C PHE A 66 17.60 4.56 -22.03
N TYR A 67 18.39 3.49 -22.11
CA TYR A 67 19.83 3.55 -22.28
C TYR A 67 20.21 4.34 -23.54
N HIS A 68 19.60 4.04 -24.69
CA HIS A 68 19.88 4.81 -25.91
C HIS A 68 19.51 6.30 -25.80
N HIS A 69 18.45 6.65 -25.06
CA HIS A 69 18.13 8.06 -24.80
C HIS A 69 19.27 8.74 -24.01
N LEU A 70 19.80 8.07 -22.98
CA LEU A 70 20.95 8.57 -22.20
C LEU A 70 22.19 8.75 -23.09
N CYS A 71 22.55 7.76 -23.92
CA CYS A 71 23.69 7.87 -24.82
C CYS A 71 23.54 9.01 -25.83
N ARG A 72 22.36 9.18 -26.43
CA ARG A 72 22.11 10.28 -27.38
C ARG A 72 22.22 11.64 -26.69
N MET A 73 21.64 11.78 -25.49
CA MET A 73 21.76 13.00 -24.70
C MET A 73 23.22 13.35 -24.39
N LEU A 74 24.05 12.35 -24.05
CA LEU A 74 25.48 12.55 -23.82
C LEU A 74 26.26 12.90 -25.09
N LYS A 75 25.87 12.35 -26.25
CA LYS A 75 26.51 12.63 -27.54
C LYS A 75 26.27 14.08 -28.00
N GLU A 76 25.11 14.64 -27.69
CA GLU A 76 24.72 16.02 -28.06
C GLU A 76 25.26 17.08 -27.09
N LYS A 77 25.91 16.69 -25.98
CA LYS A 77 26.44 17.59 -24.95
C LYS A 77 27.92 17.91 -25.16
N ASN A 78 28.24 19.20 -25.23
CA ASN A 78 29.62 19.68 -25.33
C ASN A 78 30.41 19.57 -24.01
N ASN A 79 29.76 19.78 -22.86
CA ASN A 79 30.37 19.63 -21.53
C ASN A 79 29.81 18.36 -20.86
N ARG A 80 30.28 17.20 -21.30
CA ARG A 80 29.86 15.89 -20.80
C ARG A 80 30.75 15.46 -19.62
N PRO A 81 30.17 14.81 -18.59
CA PRO A 81 30.98 14.31 -17.49
C PRO A 81 31.84 13.12 -17.92
N GLU A 82 32.90 12.81 -17.17
CA GLU A 82 33.73 11.63 -17.37
C GLU A 82 33.14 10.40 -16.68
N SER A 83 32.40 10.59 -15.59
CA SER A 83 31.71 9.58 -14.79
C SER A 83 30.21 9.90 -14.65
N PHE A 84 29.38 8.89 -14.44
CA PHE A 84 27.99 9.11 -14.01
C PHE A 84 27.90 9.73 -12.61
N LEU A 85 28.97 9.70 -11.81
CA LEU A 85 29.04 10.26 -10.46
C LEU A 85 29.46 11.75 -10.42
N ASP A 86 29.93 12.31 -11.54
CA ASP A 86 30.39 13.71 -11.60
C ASP A 86 29.27 14.74 -11.45
N TRP A 87 28.05 14.35 -11.81
CA TRP A 87 26.86 15.15 -11.63
C TRP A 87 26.00 14.56 -10.53
N ASP A 88 25.47 15.42 -9.68
CA ASP A 88 24.43 15.01 -8.74
C ASP A 88 23.16 14.55 -9.49
N LYS A 89 22.31 13.85 -8.75
CA LYS A 89 21.06 13.30 -9.27
C LYS A 89 20.14 14.40 -9.80
N GLU A 90 20.07 15.57 -9.17
CA GLU A 90 19.17 16.65 -9.60
C GLU A 90 19.59 17.19 -10.98
N LYS A 91 20.89 17.39 -11.17
CA LYS A 91 21.49 17.81 -12.44
C LYS A 91 21.24 16.77 -13.53
N TRP A 92 21.48 15.47 -13.28
CA TRP A 92 21.12 14.41 -14.24
C TRP A 92 19.64 14.48 -14.65
N MET A 93 18.77 14.66 -13.67
CA MET A 93 17.33 14.70 -13.90
C MET A 93 16.91 15.96 -14.67
N GLN A 94 17.56 17.10 -14.42
CA GLN A 94 17.35 18.34 -15.15
C GLN A 94 17.84 18.22 -16.60
N GLN A 95 19.07 17.74 -16.82
CA GLN A 95 19.63 17.59 -18.17
C GLN A 95 18.80 16.62 -19.02
N MET A 96 18.36 15.50 -18.45
CA MET A 96 17.50 14.58 -19.17
C MET A 96 16.13 15.18 -19.50
N LYS A 97 15.52 15.94 -18.58
CA LYS A 97 14.25 16.64 -18.86
C LYS A 97 14.39 17.62 -20.02
N ILE A 98 15.46 18.42 -20.02
CA ILE A 98 15.76 19.37 -21.11
C ILE A 98 15.88 18.62 -22.44
N TRP A 99 16.68 17.55 -22.48
CA TRP A 99 16.87 16.77 -23.70
C TRP A 99 15.56 16.13 -24.20
N LEU A 100 14.75 15.54 -23.30
CA LEU A 100 13.45 14.98 -23.70
C LEU A 100 12.56 16.03 -24.36
N LEU A 101 12.50 17.24 -23.81
CA LEU A 101 11.71 18.33 -24.39
C LEU A 101 12.25 18.79 -25.75
N GLN A 102 13.57 18.88 -25.91
CA GLN A 102 14.22 19.22 -27.19
C GLN A 102 13.90 18.21 -28.29
N GLN A 103 13.77 16.92 -27.93
CA GLN A 103 13.43 15.84 -28.85
C GLN A 103 11.91 15.66 -29.04
N GLY A 104 11.08 16.56 -28.49
CA GLY A 104 9.62 16.48 -28.57
C GLY A 104 9.00 15.33 -27.75
N LEU A 105 9.75 14.74 -26.80
CA LEU A 105 9.32 13.64 -25.96
C LEU A 105 8.69 14.16 -24.65
N SER A 106 7.56 13.58 -24.24
CA SER A 106 6.87 13.99 -23.02
C SER A 106 7.64 13.58 -21.75
N LEU A 107 7.65 14.47 -20.75
CA LEU A 107 8.17 14.20 -19.40
C LEU A 107 7.29 13.23 -18.61
N THR A 108 6.12 12.95 -19.14
CA THR A 108 5.14 12.05 -18.57
C THR A 108 4.65 11.05 -19.59
N ALA A 109 4.26 9.87 -19.13
CA ALA A 109 3.60 8.88 -19.96
C ALA A 109 2.21 8.59 -19.37
N PRO A 110 1.18 8.45 -20.21
CA PRO A 110 -0.06 7.85 -19.74
C PRO A 110 0.26 6.44 -19.24
N PHE A 111 -0.29 6.08 -18.10
CA PHE A 111 -0.31 4.70 -17.67
C PHE A 111 -1.74 4.27 -17.46
N LYS A 112 -1.98 3.01 -17.81
CA LYS A 112 -3.12 2.26 -17.34
C LYS A 112 -2.60 1.44 -16.17
N ASN A 113 -3.11 1.69 -14.97
CA ASN A 113 -2.83 0.77 -13.87
C ASN A 113 -3.46 -0.59 -14.20
N LYS A 114 -3.04 -1.64 -13.49
CA LYS A 114 -3.62 -3.00 -13.62
C LYS A 114 -5.14 -3.03 -13.38
N CYS A 115 -5.67 -1.93 -12.86
CA CYS A 115 -7.04 -1.71 -12.46
C CYS A 115 -7.77 -0.78 -13.44
N GLY A 116 -7.40 -0.71 -14.72
CA GLY A 116 -8.10 0.08 -15.74
C GLY A 116 -8.04 1.61 -15.61
N GLY A 117 -7.68 2.12 -14.43
CA GLY A 117 -7.51 3.53 -14.13
C GLY A 117 -6.39 4.12 -14.97
N ARG A 118 -6.71 5.22 -15.64
CA ARG A 118 -5.76 5.99 -16.42
C ARG A 118 -5.19 7.07 -15.52
N GLY A 119 -3.89 7.25 -15.61
CA GLY A 119 -3.22 8.36 -14.96
C GLY A 119 -1.99 8.75 -15.74
N THR A 120 -1.27 9.69 -15.18
CA THR A 120 -0.03 10.19 -15.73
C THR A 120 1.10 9.75 -14.82
N GLN A 121 2.08 9.03 -15.36
CA GLN A 121 3.29 8.67 -14.64
C GLN A 121 4.48 9.42 -15.21
N ARG A 122 5.55 9.53 -14.43
CA ARG A 122 6.84 10.02 -14.91
C ARG A 122 7.32 9.20 -16.12
N ALA A 123 7.96 9.88 -17.09
CA ALA A 123 8.59 9.22 -18.23
C ALA A 123 9.57 8.14 -17.74
N ARG A 124 9.48 6.94 -18.34
CA ARG A 124 10.28 5.78 -17.92
C ARG A 124 11.78 5.98 -18.11
N THR A 125 12.20 6.83 -19.06
CA THR A 125 13.60 7.23 -19.23
C THR A 125 14.15 7.91 -17.97
N LEU A 126 13.37 8.79 -17.35
CA LEU A 126 13.78 9.46 -16.12
C LEU A 126 13.93 8.45 -14.98
N GLY A 127 13.02 7.48 -14.88
CA GLY A 127 13.11 6.41 -13.88
C GLY A 127 14.32 5.47 -14.10
N TYR A 128 14.71 5.23 -15.35
CA TYR A 128 15.90 4.43 -15.68
C TYR A 128 17.18 5.14 -15.22
N ILE A 129 17.33 6.44 -15.53
CA ILE A 129 18.50 7.22 -15.12
C ILE A 129 18.56 7.37 -13.61
N GLU A 130 17.42 7.66 -12.98
CA GLU A 130 17.31 7.66 -11.51
C GLU A 130 17.83 6.34 -10.91
N CYS A 131 17.44 5.19 -11.48
CA CYS A 131 17.91 3.89 -11.01
C CYS A 131 19.42 3.68 -11.22
N LEU A 132 19.99 4.16 -12.33
CA LEU A 132 21.43 4.10 -12.60
C LEU A 132 22.22 4.94 -11.59
N ILE A 133 21.82 6.21 -11.42
CA ILE A 133 22.51 7.13 -10.52
C ILE A 133 22.37 6.68 -9.07
N ASP A 134 21.19 6.22 -8.65
CA ASP A 134 21.00 5.68 -7.30
C ASP A 134 21.90 4.46 -7.07
N TYR A 135 22.01 3.54 -8.04
CA TYR A 135 22.88 2.37 -7.94
C TYR A 135 24.36 2.73 -7.77
N LEU A 136 24.88 3.63 -8.61
CA LEU A 136 26.29 4.03 -8.54
C LEU A 136 26.59 4.85 -7.28
N THR A 137 25.67 5.71 -6.88
CA THR A 137 25.76 6.46 -5.62
C THR A 137 25.80 5.50 -4.43
N ASP A 138 24.97 4.45 -4.45
CA ASP A 138 24.94 3.43 -3.41
C ASP A 138 26.23 2.60 -3.31
N LEU A 139 26.93 2.38 -4.44
CA LEU A 139 28.23 1.73 -4.47
C LEU A 139 29.32 2.64 -3.92
N ARG A 140 29.35 3.91 -4.34
CA ARG A 140 30.29 4.91 -3.82
C ARG A 140 30.12 5.12 -2.32
N ASP A 141 28.87 5.20 -1.86
CA ASP A 141 28.51 5.48 -0.48
C ASP A 141 28.26 4.20 0.34
N ALA A 142 28.93 3.09 -0.03
CA ALA A 142 28.77 1.79 0.63
C ALA A 142 29.21 1.83 2.09
N ASP A 143 30.30 2.54 2.39
CA ASP A 143 30.88 2.69 3.74
C ASP A 143 30.32 3.91 4.51
N VAL A 144 29.50 4.73 3.86
CA VAL A 144 28.86 5.87 4.51
C VAL A 144 27.74 5.35 5.41
N ASN A 145 27.80 5.71 6.69
CA ASN A 145 26.78 5.35 7.67
C ASN A 145 25.38 5.72 7.16
N GLU A 146 24.48 4.73 7.10
CA GLU A 146 23.18 4.89 6.48
C GLU A 146 22.36 6.03 7.11
N ILE A 147 22.52 6.29 8.42
CA ILE A 147 21.75 7.33 9.13
C ILE A 147 22.13 8.76 8.72
N THR A 148 23.31 8.97 8.13
CA THR A 148 23.74 10.30 7.68
C THR A 148 23.09 10.68 6.34
N LYS A 149 22.56 9.71 5.60
CA LYS A 149 21.90 9.92 4.31
C LYS A 149 20.50 10.52 4.47
N ASP A 150 19.99 11.13 3.41
CA ASP A 150 18.60 11.63 3.33
C ASP A 150 17.59 10.53 2.98
N VAL A 151 18.07 9.37 2.53
CA VAL A 151 17.26 8.20 2.24
C VAL A 151 17.91 7.00 2.89
N TRP A 152 17.21 6.40 3.85
CA TRP A 152 17.68 5.24 4.59
C TRP A 152 17.10 3.97 4.00
N LYS A 153 17.97 3.02 3.69
CA LYS A 153 17.65 1.62 3.42
C LYS A 153 17.45 0.90 4.73
N ILE A 154 16.25 0.38 4.92
CA ILE A 154 15.85 -0.30 6.16
C ILE A 154 16.79 -1.47 6.50
N GLU A 155 17.27 -2.19 5.47
CA GLU A 155 18.15 -3.34 5.63
C GLU A 155 19.60 -2.98 6.00
N LYS A 156 20.01 -1.72 5.81
CA LYS A 156 21.34 -1.22 6.16
C LYS A 156 21.39 -0.51 7.51
N LEU A 157 20.26 -0.39 8.20
CA LEU A 157 20.21 0.17 9.55
C LEU A 157 20.71 -0.86 10.55
N ASP A 158 21.45 -0.41 11.56
CA ASP A 158 21.97 -1.20 12.68
C ASP A 158 20.90 -1.53 13.75
N ILE A 159 19.62 -1.37 13.40
CA ILE A 159 18.48 -1.60 14.29
C ILE A 159 17.46 -2.53 13.65
N GLN A 160 16.80 -3.33 14.49
CA GLN A 160 15.67 -4.15 14.03
C GLN A 160 14.41 -3.28 13.86
N VAL A 161 14.02 -3.05 12.61
CA VAL A 161 12.83 -2.25 12.29
C VAL A 161 11.56 -3.11 12.27
N LYS A 162 10.54 -2.71 13.05
CA LYS A 162 9.22 -3.36 13.07
C LYS A 162 8.42 -2.98 11.81
N GLN A 163 8.35 -3.87 10.82
CA GLN A 163 7.63 -3.61 9.57
C GLN A 163 6.51 -4.62 9.28
N ASP A 164 5.55 -4.22 8.44
CA ASP A 164 4.48 -5.08 7.95
C ASP A 164 5.05 -6.10 6.94
N LEU A 165 4.89 -7.39 7.23
CA LEU A 165 5.41 -8.48 6.40
C LEU A 165 4.74 -8.53 5.01
N ILE A 166 3.49 -8.09 4.90
CA ILE A 166 2.74 -8.14 3.63
C ILE A 166 2.85 -6.84 2.83
N ARG A 167 3.41 -5.79 3.43
CA ARG A 167 3.64 -4.47 2.83
C ARG A 167 5.04 -3.93 3.22
N PRO A 168 6.11 -4.70 2.93
CA PRO A 168 7.45 -4.30 3.32
C PRO A 168 7.84 -3.00 2.62
N ARG A 169 8.62 -2.17 3.33
CA ARG A 169 9.18 -0.95 2.77
C ARG A 169 10.69 -1.08 2.80
N LYS A 170 11.31 -0.82 1.64
CA LYS A 170 12.77 -0.88 1.51
C LYS A 170 13.45 0.37 2.06
N THR A 171 12.76 1.51 2.00
CA THR A 171 13.35 2.80 2.34
C THR A 171 12.44 3.68 3.19
N ILE A 172 13.10 4.55 3.95
CA ILE A 172 12.57 5.79 4.52
C ILE A 172 13.30 6.93 3.83
N SER A 173 12.57 7.99 3.49
CA SER A 173 13.18 9.21 2.97
C SER A 173 12.90 10.35 3.94
N PHE A 174 13.81 11.31 3.99
CA PHE A 174 13.67 12.63 4.58
C PHE A 174 13.64 13.71 3.50
N THR A 175 13.77 13.30 2.22
CA THR A 175 13.60 14.17 1.06
C THR A 175 12.21 14.84 1.13
N GLY A 176 12.19 16.16 1.01
CA GLY A 176 10.99 16.99 1.20
C GLY A 176 10.89 17.66 2.58
N ILE A 177 11.87 17.47 3.48
CA ILE A 177 12.10 18.39 4.59
C ILE A 177 13.13 19.42 4.11
N SER A 178 12.68 20.67 3.94
CA SER A 178 13.45 21.75 3.30
C SER A 178 14.49 22.38 4.22
N GLN A 179 14.24 22.45 5.53
CA GLN A 179 15.15 23.05 6.49
C GLN A 179 16.23 22.00 6.91
N PRO A 180 17.54 22.27 6.69
CA PRO A 180 18.60 21.31 7.01
C PRO A 180 18.66 20.91 8.49
N GLU A 181 18.58 21.88 9.40
CA GLU A 181 18.70 21.64 10.84
C GLU A 181 17.52 20.81 11.35
N LEU A 182 16.28 21.21 11.01
CA LEU A 182 15.08 20.41 11.27
C LEU A 182 15.19 18.99 10.71
N LYS A 183 15.76 18.81 9.52
CA LYS A 183 15.89 17.49 8.91
C LYS A 183 16.77 16.57 9.75
N GLU A 184 17.91 17.06 10.23
CA GLU A 184 18.80 16.26 11.09
C GLU A 184 18.16 15.95 12.45
N GLU A 185 17.43 16.89 13.03
CA GLU A 185 16.66 16.67 14.27
C GLU A 185 15.61 15.56 14.09
N ILE A 186 14.87 15.62 12.97
CA ILE A 186 13.85 14.63 12.63
C ILE A 186 14.48 13.28 12.31
N LYS A 187 15.63 13.22 11.63
CA LYS A 187 16.39 11.98 11.40
C LYS A 187 16.71 11.31 12.73
N LYS A 188 17.31 12.03 13.68
CA LYS A 188 17.63 11.49 15.00
C LYS A 188 16.38 10.97 15.72
N ALA A 189 15.29 11.74 15.73
CA ALA A 189 14.02 11.30 16.34
C ALA A 189 13.45 10.03 15.69
N VAL A 190 13.47 9.96 14.37
CA VAL A 190 12.99 8.80 13.61
C VAL A 190 13.84 7.56 13.91
N TYR A 191 15.17 7.69 14.01
CA TYR A 191 16.04 6.57 14.38
C TYR A 191 15.63 5.94 15.72
N PHE A 192 15.38 6.77 16.75
CA PHE A 192 14.89 6.28 18.04
C PHE A 192 13.50 5.66 17.95
N GLN A 193 12.57 6.29 17.22
CA GLN A 193 11.22 5.76 17.05
C GLN A 193 11.22 4.39 16.35
N LEU A 194 12.07 4.16 15.36
CA LEU A 194 12.10 2.89 14.61
C LEU A 194 12.42 1.67 15.49
N ARG A 195 13.03 1.87 16.66
CA ARG A 195 13.30 0.81 17.66
C ARG A 195 12.03 0.38 18.41
N ILE A 196 11.08 1.29 18.58
CA ILE A 196 9.89 1.07 19.42
C ILE A 196 8.60 0.96 18.60
N GLU A 197 8.45 1.80 17.59
CA GLU A 197 7.26 1.97 16.76
C GLU A 197 7.33 1.15 15.47
N SER A 198 6.17 0.97 14.85
CA SER A 198 6.13 0.36 13.51
C SER A 198 6.59 1.35 12.45
N LEU A 199 7.27 0.85 11.43
CA LEU A 199 7.71 1.63 10.26
C LEU A 199 6.56 2.41 9.61
N GLU A 200 5.36 1.83 9.58
CA GLU A 200 4.18 2.50 9.04
C GLU A 200 3.75 3.72 9.88
N THR A 201 3.92 3.68 11.21
CA THR A 201 3.69 4.83 12.11
C THR A 201 4.67 5.96 11.77
N VAL A 202 5.97 5.64 11.71
CA VAL A 202 7.04 6.59 11.41
C VAL A 202 6.84 7.26 10.05
N LYS A 203 6.49 6.48 9.01
CA LYS A 203 6.23 7.03 7.67
C LYS A 203 5.06 8.03 7.65
N LYS A 204 4.06 7.77 8.48
CA LYS A 204 2.88 8.61 8.63
C LYS A 204 3.21 9.91 9.35
N GLU A 205 4.13 9.91 10.31
CA GLU A 205 4.69 11.11 10.94
C GLU A 205 5.57 11.89 9.98
N LEU A 206 6.44 11.19 9.23
CA LEU A 206 7.24 11.79 8.16
C LEU A 206 6.41 12.43 7.04
N THR A 207 5.17 12.00 6.85
CA THR A 207 4.25 12.67 5.90
C THR A 207 3.77 14.00 6.47
N ALA A 208 3.42 14.03 7.76
CA ALA A 208 2.97 15.22 8.46
C ALA A 208 4.08 16.28 8.55
N ILE A 209 5.31 15.88 8.92
CA ILE A 209 6.43 16.83 9.04
C ILE A 209 6.87 17.40 7.70
N ARG A 210 6.83 16.63 6.60
CA ARG A 210 7.13 17.16 5.27
C ARG A 210 6.14 18.24 4.84
N ARG A 211 4.85 18.06 5.14
CA ARG A 211 3.84 19.08 4.86
C ARG A 211 4.10 20.34 5.69
N PHE A 212 4.39 20.17 6.98
CA PHE A 212 4.74 21.28 7.86
C PHE A 212 6.01 22.00 7.39
N SER A 213 7.05 21.26 7.02
CA SER A 213 8.31 21.80 6.49
C SER A 213 8.11 22.61 5.20
N ARG A 214 7.21 22.16 4.31
CA ARG A 214 6.81 22.94 3.13
C ARG A 214 6.16 24.26 3.52
N TYR A 215 5.20 24.23 4.45
CA TYR A 215 4.58 25.45 4.98
C TYR A 215 5.63 26.41 5.56
N LEU A 216 6.57 25.91 6.37
CA LEU A 216 7.65 26.72 6.93
C LEU A 216 8.53 27.33 5.82
N ASN A 217 8.85 26.58 4.78
CA ASN A 217 9.67 27.06 3.67
C ASN A 217 8.99 28.19 2.89
N GLU A 218 7.66 28.15 2.76
CA GLU A 218 6.86 29.14 2.04
C GLU A 218 6.56 30.38 2.89
N HIS A 219 6.22 30.21 4.17
CA HIS A 219 5.64 31.27 5.01
C HIS A 219 6.53 31.70 6.19
N LYS A 220 7.49 30.88 6.62
CA LYS A 220 8.33 31.10 7.82
C LYS A 220 9.81 30.82 7.56
N LYS A 221 10.39 31.50 6.55
CA LYS A 221 11.77 31.23 6.07
C LYS A 221 12.87 31.38 7.13
N SER A 222 12.63 32.16 8.18
CA SER A 222 13.57 32.35 9.31
C SER A 222 13.66 31.12 10.21
N VAL A 223 12.63 30.27 10.23
CA VAL A 223 12.57 29.05 11.05
C VAL A 223 13.43 27.97 10.40
N LYS A 224 14.46 27.51 11.12
CA LYS A 224 15.43 26.51 10.64
C LYS A 224 15.39 25.22 11.46
N SER A 225 15.14 25.34 12.76
CA SER A 225 15.21 24.23 13.72
C SER A 225 13.91 24.15 14.53
N CYS A 226 13.65 22.99 15.15
CA CYS A 226 12.64 22.87 16.21
C CYS A 226 12.88 23.85 17.37
N ALA A 227 14.12 24.29 17.60
CA ALA A 227 14.45 25.27 18.63
C ALA A 227 13.74 26.62 18.42
N ASP A 228 13.45 26.96 17.16
CA ASP A 228 12.77 28.21 16.77
C ASP A 228 11.24 28.12 16.92
N PHE A 229 10.70 26.95 17.26
CA PHE A 229 9.26 26.74 17.32
C PHE A 229 8.66 27.40 18.55
N ASP A 230 7.58 28.14 18.29
CA ASP A 230 6.73 28.70 19.31
C ASP A 230 5.27 28.37 19.01
N ARG A 231 4.39 28.80 19.91
CA ARG A 231 2.95 28.59 19.76
C ARG A 231 2.39 29.32 18.54
N THR A 232 2.90 30.52 18.23
CA THR A 232 2.46 31.36 17.11
C THR A 232 2.60 30.63 15.77
N ILE A 233 3.76 30.02 15.51
CA ILE A 233 4.04 29.26 14.29
C ILE A 233 3.03 28.11 14.13
N ILE A 234 2.75 27.39 15.23
CA ILE A 234 1.82 26.27 15.22
C ILE A 234 0.38 26.73 14.96
N GLU A 235 -0.06 27.82 15.60
CA GLU A 235 -1.41 28.35 15.40
C GLU A 235 -1.64 28.80 13.96
N GLU A 236 -0.68 29.52 13.38
CA GLU A 236 -0.74 29.92 11.98
C GLU A 236 -0.76 28.72 11.03
N TYR A 237 0.05 27.68 11.31
CA TYR A 237 0.01 26.46 10.52
C TYR A 237 -1.35 25.74 10.60
N LEU A 238 -1.97 25.70 11.78
CA LEU A 238 -3.29 25.11 11.96
C LEU A 238 -4.38 25.90 11.21
N VAL A 239 -4.22 27.22 11.09
CA VAL A 239 -5.09 28.06 10.23
C VAL A 239 -4.84 27.73 8.75
N TYR A 240 -3.58 27.70 8.31
CA TYR A 240 -3.20 27.32 6.94
C TYR A 240 -3.81 25.97 6.53
N MET A 241 -3.74 24.97 7.42
CA MET A 241 -4.32 23.65 7.17
C MET A 241 -5.84 23.68 6.96
N LYS A 242 -6.57 24.67 7.53
CA LYS A 242 -8.02 24.81 7.32
C LYS A 242 -8.36 25.52 6.01
N THR A 243 -7.47 26.37 5.52
CA THR A 243 -7.65 27.18 4.31
C THR A 243 -7.15 26.49 3.04
N GLU A 244 -6.30 25.47 3.18
CA GLU A 244 -5.78 24.70 2.04
C GLU A 244 -6.89 23.92 1.32
N ASP A 245 -7.09 24.17 0.02
CA ASP A 245 -8.07 23.46 -0.80
C ASP A 245 -7.51 22.11 -1.29
N THR A 246 -7.50 21.13 -0.38
CA THR A 246 -7.09 19.75 -0.70
C THR A 246 -8.27 18.82 -1.00
N GLY A 247 -9.50 19.34 -1.05
CA GLY A 247 -10.73 18.53 -1.15
C GLY A 247 -11.01 17.61 0.05
N THR A 248 -10.10 17.52 1.05
CA THR A 248 -10.23 16.60 2.19
C THR A 248 -9.84 17.25 3.51
N LYS A 249 -10.81 17.83 4.22
CA LYS A 249 -10.60 18.52 5.51
C LYS A 249 -10.44 17.58 6.72
N ARG A 250 -9.69 16.48 6.58
CA ARG A 250 -9.54 15.40 7.59
C ARG A 250 -8.14 15.34 8.21
N TYR A 251 -7.73 16.40 8.91
CA TYR A 251 -6.36 16.55 9.40
C TYR A 251 -6.09 16.00 10.81
N ARG A 252 -7.10 15.49 11.53
CA ARG A 252 -6.94 14.98 12.91
C ARG A 252 -5.72 14.06 13.07
N SER A 253 -5.64 13.03 12.22
CA SER A 253 -4.57 12.04 12.31
C SER A 253 -3.21 12.65 11.99
N GLU A 254 -3.16 13.62 11.08
CA GLU A 254 -1.93 14.28 10.66
C GLU A 254 -1.41 15.22 11.75
N ILE A 255 -2.28 16.04 12.33
CA ILE A 255 -1.95 16.94 13.45
C ILE A 255 -1.49 16.13 14.68
N THR A 256 -2.17 15.02 14.99
CA THR A 256 -1.77 14.14 16.10
C THR A 256 -0.37 13.57 15.89
N ARG A 257 0.00 13.23 14.65
CA ARG A 257 1.31 12.69 14.30
C ARG A 257 2.39 13.77 14.27
N LEU A 258 2.06 14.96 13.78
CA LEU A 258 2.96 16.11 13.87
C LEU A 258 3.30 16.39 15.33
N ARG A 259 2.29 16.44 16.21
CA ARG A 259 2.52 16.58 17.65
C ARG A 259 3.45 15.51 18.22
N SER A 260 3.20 14.24 17.88
CA SER A 260 4.01 13.10 18.33
C SER A 260 5.49 13.30 18.00
N ILE A 261 5.81 13.56 16.73
CA ILE A 261 7.20 13.69 16.29
C ILE A 261 7.88 14.95 16.85
N LEU A 262 7.16 16.07 16.96
CA LEU A 262 7.69 17.31 17.54
C LEU A 262 8.03 17.15 19.02
N ASN A 263 7.15 16.51 19.80
CA ASN A 263 7.42 16.22 21.21
C ASN A 263 8.63 15.31 21.39
N ILE A 264 8.81 14.32 20.51
CA ILE A 264 9.98 13.43 20.55
C ILE A 264 11.27 14.20 20.26
N VAL A 265 11.26 15.09 19.25
CA VAL A 265 12.41 15.97 18.99
C VAL A 265 12.70 16.85 20.20
N ALA A 266 11.67 17.47 20.77
CA ALA A 266 11.79 18.32 21.95
C ALA A 266 12.40 17.57 23.14
N ASP A 267 12.00 16.31 23.37
CA ASP A 267 12.56 15.47 24.44
C ASP A 267 14.02 15.06 24.15
N ILE A 268 14.36 14.72 22.91
CA ILE A 268 15.72 14.28 22.54
C ILE A 268 16.72 15.43 22.62
N TYR A 269 16.32 16.62 22.16
CA TYR A 269 17.17 17.80 22.07
C TYR A 269 17.03 18.74 23.27
N GLN A 270 16.13 18.43 24.21
CA GLN A 270 15.84 19.25 25.39
C GLN A 270 15.39 20.67 25.00
N TYR A 271 14.42 20.75 24.09
CA TYR A 271 13.76 22.00 23.68
C TYR A 271 12.41 22.15 24.38
N PRO A 272 12.36 22.62 25.65
CA PRO A 272 11.11 22.73 26.39
C PRO A 272 10.10 23.66 25.71
N GLN A 273 10.55 24.67 24.98
CA GLN A 273 9.70 25.59 24.22
C GLN A 273 8.98 24.92 23.04
N ALA A 274 9.57 23.86 22.49
CA ALA A 274 9.00 23.12 21.36
C ALA A 274 8.05 21.98 21.80
N LYS A 275 8.00 21.70 23.10
CA LYS A 275 7.21 20.62 23.68
C LYS A 275 5.76 21.03 23.87
N ASP A 276 4.84 20.12 23.55
CA ASP A 276 3.39 20.27 23.75
C ASP A 276 2.77 21.51 23.10
N LEU A 277 3.39 22.04 22.04
CA LEU A 277 2.89 23.18 21.29
C LEU A 277 1.54 22.91 20.59
N ILE A 278 1.19 21.65 20.32
CA ILE A 278 -0.12 21.26 19.78
C ILE A 278 -0.99 20.71 20.91
N LEU A 279 -2.00 21.47 21.30
CA LEU A 279 -2.88 21.17 22.41
C LEU A 279 -4.01 20.23 21.99
N ASN A 280 -4.63 19.57 22.96
CA ASN A 280 -5.77 18.68 22.68
C ASN A 280 -6.95 19.40 22.00
N ARG A 281 -7.16 20.69 22.32
CA ARG A 281 -8.20 21.54 21.72
C ARG A 281 -7.94 21.89 20.25
N ASP A 282 -6.68 21.84 19.81
CA ASP A 282 -6.31 22.12 18.42
C ASP A 282 -6.64 20.95 17.48
N ILE A 283 -6.79 19.76 18.05
CA ILE A 283 -7.00 18.54 17.29
C ILE A 283 -8.49 18.41 16.96
N PRO A 284 -8.88 18.50 15.67
CA PRO A 284 -10.29 18.46 15.29
C PRO A 284 -10.93 17.12 15.67
N PRO A 285 -12.25 17.08 15.93
CA PRO A 285 -12.94 15.85 16.28
C PRO A 285 -12.84 14.82 15.15
N ASN A 286 -13.01 13.55 15.52
CA ASN A 286 -12.91 12.48 14.54
C ASN A 286 -14.16 12.47 13.64
N ILE A 287 -13.99 12.80 12.36
CA ILE A 287 -15.05 12.69 11.36
C ILE A 287 -15.20 11.21 11.03
N ARG A 288 -16.34 10.63 11.39
CA ARG A 288 -16.62 9.21 11.15
C ARG A 288 -16.85 8.99 9.66
N SER A 289 -16.10 8.07 9.06
CA SER A 289 -16.43 7.54 7.74
C SER A 289 -17.69 6.67 7.85
N GLU A 290 -18.50 6.68 6.81
CA GLU A 290 -19.58 5.73 6.65
C GLU A 290 -19.03 4.29 6.66
N PHE A 291 -19.71 3.41 7.41
CA PHE A 291 -19.39 1.99 7.43
C PHE A 291 -20.01 1.34 6.19
N LYS A 292 -19.23 0.62 5.40
CA LYS A 292 -19.69 0.01 4.14
C LYS A 292 -19.55 -1.51 4.21
N VAL A 293 -20.48 -2.22 3.57
CA VAL A 293 -20.48 -3.68 3.37
C VAL A 293 -20.90 -3.98 1.94
N TYR A 294 -20.48 -5.14 1.42
CA TYR A 294 -21.02 -5.65 0.17
C TYR A 294 -22.44 -6.16 0.39
N SER A 295 -23.29 -6.08 -0.64
CA SER A 295 -24.58 -6.78 -0.63
C SER A 295 -24.39 -8.29 -0.74
N ASP A 296 -25.41 -9.07 -0.37
CA ASP A 296 -25.38 -10.54 -0.54
C ASP A 296 -25.27 -10.93 -2.03
N ALA A 297 -25.86 -10.14 -2.93
CA ALA A 297 -25.73 -10.33 -4.38
C ALA A 297 -24.30 -10.07 -4.87
N GLU A 298 -23.66 -8.98 -4.41
CA GLU A 298 -22.26 -8.67 -4.69
C GLU A 298 -21.32 -9.77 -4.22
N LEU A 299 -21.54 -10.29 -3.00
CA LEU A 299 -20.74 -11.37 -2.44
C LEU A 299 -20.88 -12.66 -3.24
N LYS A 300 -22.10 -13.03 -3.62
CA LYS A 300 -22.34 -14.22 -4.45
C LYS A 300 -21.60 -14.11 -5.79
N ARG A 301 -21.76 -12.99 -6.50
CA ARG A 301 -21.06 -12.74 -7.78
C ARG A 301 -19.54 -12.76 -7.60
N PHE A 302 -19.03 -12.18 -6.51
CA PHE A 302 -17.60 -12.18 -6.23
C PHE A 302 -17.07 -13.59 -5.95
N ASN A 303 -17.79 -14.41 -5.17
CA ASN A 303 -17.40 -15.79 -4.87
C ASN A 303 -17.38 -16.66 -6.14
N GLU A 304 -18.39 -16.52 -7.01
CA GLU A 304 -18.40 -17.20 -8.32
C GLU A 304 -17.22 -16.76 -9.20
N PHE A 305 -16.87 -15.48 -9.15
CA PHE A 305 -15.69 -14.93 -9.85
C PHE A 305 -14.37 -15.52 -9.32
N LEU A 306 -14.24 -15.85 -8.04
CA LEU A 306 -13.01 -16.45 -7.49
C LEU A 306 -12.67 -17.81 -8.13
N ALA A 307 -13.64 -18.52 -8.72
CA ALA A 307 -13.34 -19.74 -9.48
C ALA A 307 -12.51 -19.47 -10.75
N LYS A 308 -12.41 -18.21 -11.19
CA LYS A 308 -11.72 -17.77 -12.42
C LYS A 308 -10.35 -17.13 -12.16
N VAL A 309 -9.94 -17.01 -10.90
CA VAL A 309 -8.60 -16.52 -10.52
C VAL A 309 -7.67 -17.69 -10.23
N ASP A 310 -6.36 -17.45 -10.14
CA ASP A 310 -5.41 -18.53 -9.83
C ASP A 310 -5.74 -19.17 -8.47
N ILE A 311 -5.52 -20.48 -8.39
CA ILE A 311 -6.06 -21.31 -7.30
C ILE A 311 -5.59 -20.86 -5.91
N GLN A 312 -4.36 -20.37 -5.76
CA GLN A 312 -3.87 -19.87 -4.48
C GLN A 312 -4.44 -18.49 -4.14
N THR A 313 -4.61 -17.60 -5.13
CA THR A 313 -5.35 -16.35 -4.91
C THR A 313 -6.81 -16.62 -4.54
N ALA A 314 -7.47 -17.61 -5.14
CA ALA A 314 -8.82 -18.00 -4.75
C ALA A 314 -8.86 -18.52 -3.31
N ARG A 315 -7.95 -19.44 -2.95
CA ARG A 315 -7.82 -20.00 -1.60
C ARG A 315 -7.59 -18.94 -0.53
N VAL A 316 -6.65 -18.01 -0.73
CA VAL A 316 -6.38 -16.95 0.26
C VAL A 316 -7.62 -16.07 0.45
N MET A 317 -8.37 -15.77 -0.61
CA MET A 317 -9.56 -14.94 -0.50
C MET A 317 -10.70 -15.65 0.20
N THR A 318 -10.97 -16.90 -0.15
CA THR A 318 -11.99 -17.73 0.49
C THR A 318 -11.67 -17.95 1.97
N ILE A 319 -10.43 -18.32 2.30
CA ILE A 319 -9.99 -18.47 3.70
C ILE A 319 -10.12 -17.15 4.45
N HIS A 320 -9.71 -16.03 3.85
CA HIS A 320 -9.86 -14.71 4.48
C HIS A 320 -11.31 -14.38 4.81
N GLN A 321 -12.23 -14.66 3.89
CA GLN A 321 -13.67 -14.44 4.05
C GLN A 321 -14.27 -15.35 5.14
N MET A 322 -13.95 -16.64 5.13
CA MET A 322 -14.45 -17.61 6.12
C MET A 322 -13.89 -17.35 7.53
N LEU A 323 -12.64 -16.89 7.62
CA LEU A 323 -12.03 -16.54 8.90
C LEU A 323 -12.49 -15.17 9.43
N GLY A 324 -12.87 -14.22 8.57
CA GLY A 324 -13.23 -12.86 9.00
C GLY A 324 -12.08 -12.10 9.70
N THR A 325 -10.83 -12.56 9.55
CA THR A 325 -9.64 -11.97 10.20
C THR A 325 -9.10 -10.79 9.41
N ARG A 326 -7.96 -10.19 9.80
CA ARG A 326 -7.30 -9.19 8.96
C ARG A 326 -6.60 -9.89 7.80
N ILE A 327 -6.51 -9.24 6.64
CA ILE A 327 -5.80 -9.83 5.49
C ILE A 327 -4.32 -10.10 5.80
N SER A 328 -3.70 -9.28 6.64
CA SER A 328 -2.35 -9.53 7.17
C SER A 328 -2.28 -10.89 7.82
N ASP A 329 -3.23 -11.18 8.70
CA ASP A 329 -3.27 -12.41 9.50
C ASP A 329 -3.46 -13.63 8.57
N THR A 330 -4.30 -13.52 7.53
CA THR A 330 -4.49 -14.58 6.54
C THR A 330 -3.23 -14.82 5.70
N LEU A 331 -2.61 -13.76 5.18
CA LEU A 331 -1.40 -13.87 4.36
C LEU A 331 -0.18 -14.36 5.15
N THR A 332 -0.18 -14.19 6.47
CA THR A 332 0.88 -14.68 7.36
C THR A 332 0.51 -15.99 8.07
N LEU A 333 -0.54 -16.70 7.64
CA LEU A 333 -0.83 -18.03 8.17
C LEU A 333 0.35 -18.97 7.92
N ARG A 334 0.74 -19.70 8.97
CA ARG A 334 1.82 -20.67 8.93
C ARG A 334 1.31 -22.04 8.50
N THR A 335 2.19 -22.87 7.96
CA THR A 335 1.87 -24.25 7.54
C THR A 335 1.49 -25.15 8.72
N ASP A 336 1.92 -24.83 9.94
CA ASP A 336 1.59 -25.51 11.19
C ASP A 336 0.37 -24.92 11.92
N CYS A 337 -0.51 -24.19 11.23
CA CYS A 337 -1.59 -23.45 11.89
C CYS A 337 -2.79 -24.29 12.35
N LEU A 338 -2.91 -25.55 11.93
CA LEU A 338 -4.04 -26.42 12.29
C LEU A 338 -3.69 -27.32 13.47
N MET A 339 -4.60 -27.44 14.43
CA MET A 339 -4.47 -28.32 15.60
C MET A 339 -5.79 -29.04 15.85
N GLU A 340 -5.71 -30.21 16.47
CA GLU A 340 -6.88 -30.97 16.90
C GLU A 340 -6.88 -31.04 18.43
N GLN A 341 -7.98 -30.62 19.06
CA GLN A 341 -8.19 -30.68 20.50
C GLN A 341 -9.64 -31.10 20.78
N ASN A 342 -9.82 -32.14 21.60
CA ASN A 342 -11.15 -32.62 22.02
C ASN A 342 -12.13 -32.92 20.86
N GLY A 343 -11.64 -33.39 19.71
CA GLY A 343 -12.45 -33.65 18.52
C GLY A 343 -12.81 -32.41 17.69
N GLU A 344 -12.38 -31.22 18.10
CA GLU A 344 -12.51 -29.98 17.34
C GLU A 344 -11.21 -29.61 16.63
N ILE A 345 -11.33 -29.03 15.44
CA ILE A 345 -10.19 -28.48 14.70
C ILE A 345 -10.07 -26.99 15.04
N LEU A 346 -8.92 -26.61 15.60
CA LEU A 346 -8.57 -25.24 15.92
C LEU A 346 -7.58 -24.68 14.90
N ILE A 347 -7.70 -23.39 14.61
CA ILE A 347 -6.70 -22.63 13.86
C ILE A 347 -5.93 -21.70 14.80
N ARG A 348 -4.59 -21.74 14.74
CA ARG A 348 -3.68 -20.81 15.42
C ARG A 348 -3.27 -19.68 14.48
N ILE A 349 -3.54 -18.45 14.90
CA ILE A 349 -3.26 -17.25 14.10
C ILE A 349 -2.31 -16.33 14.87
N TYR A 350 -1.10 -16.13 14.32
CA TYR A 350 -0.08 -15.25 14.91
C TYR A 350 -0.35 -13.79 14.53
N GLN A 351 -0.67 -12.93 15.49
CA GLN A 351 -0.80 -11.50 15.23
C GLN A 351 0.53 -10.77 15.47
N MET A 352 0.89 -9.88 14.53
CA MET A 352 2.10 -9.06 14.58
C MET A 352 2.26 -8.21 15.86
N LYS A 353 1.18 -7.93 16.60
CA LYS A 353 1.19 -7.01 17.74
C LYS A 353 0.84 -7.64 19.10
N THR A 354 0.27 -8.85 19.14
CA THR A 354 -0.65 -9.20 20.24
C THR A 354 -0.66 -10.67 20.68
N HIS A 355 0.45 -11.40 20.51
CA HIS A 355 0.46 -12.86 20.69
C HIS A 355 -0.35 -13.59 19.60
N TYR A 356 -0.32 -14.92 19.62
CA TYR A 356 -1.23 -15.73 18.81
C TYR A 356 -2.59 -15.84 19.50
N TYR A 357 -3.63 -16.12 18.71
CA TYR A 357 -4.92 -16.54 19.23
C TYR A 357 -5.38 -17.78 18.48
N GLU A 358 -6.26 -18.54 19.12
CA GLU A 358 -6.80 -19.79 18.61
C GLU A 358 -8.32 -19.67 18.53
N LYS A 359 -8.91 -20.28 17.49
CA LYS A 359 -10.37 -20.39 17.39
C LYS A 359 -10.78 -21.66 16.65
N PRO A 360 -11.96 -22.22 16.96
CA PRO A 360 -12.49 -23.35 16.22
C PRO A 360 -12.82 -22.98 14.78
N ILE A 361 -12.65 -23.95 13.88
CA ILE A 361 -13.01 -23.86 12.47
C ILE A 361 -13.78 -25.09 12.02
N SER A 362 -14.60 -24.90 10.98
CA SER A 362 -15.33 -25.98 10.30
C SER A 362 -14.37 -26.96 9.59
N GLN A 363 -14.81 -28.20 9.41
CA GLN A 363 -14.04 -29.22 8.68
C GLN A 363 -13.71 -28.81 7.24
N GLU A 364 -14.64 -28.13 6.57
CA GLU A 364 -14.50 -27.64 5.19
C GLU A 364 -13.38 -26.60 5.08
N LEU A 365 -13.32 -25.66 6.04
CA LEU A 365 -12.24 -24.67 6.12
C LEU A 365 -10.90 -25.33 6.42
N ALA A 366 -10.87 -26.34 7.30
CA ALA A 366 -9.64 -27.08 7.58
C ALA A 366 -9.14 -27.83 6.34
N ALA A 367 -10.04 -28.48 5.59
CA ALA A 367 -9.73 -29.13 4.33
C ALA A 367 -9.16 -28.13 3.30
N LEU A 368 -9.79 -26.96 3.15
CA LEU A 368 -9.31 -25.90 2.27
C LEU A 368 -7.90 -25.41 2.65
N ILE A 369 -7.61 -25.29 3.95
CA ILE A 369 -6.29 -24.90 4.45
C ILE A 369 -5.25 -26.00 4.17
N ARG A 370 -5.58 -27.27 4.40
CA ARG A 370 -4.69 -28.41 4.07
C ARG A 370 -4.35 -28.46 2.58
N GLU A 371 -5.34 -28.22 1.73
CA GLU A 371 -5.15 -28.09 0.28
C GLU A 371 -4.24 -26.92 -0.10
N ALA A 372 -4.38 -25.77 0.58
CA ALA A 372 -3.53 -24.61 0.39
C ALA A 372 -2.07 -24.90 0.79
N ILE A 373 -1.86 -25.63 1.90
CA ILE A 373 -0.54 -26.09 2.35
C ILE A 373 0.09 -27.03 1.32
N ARG A 374 -0.65 -28.09 0.90
CA ARG A 374 -0.14 -29.10 -0.03
C ARG A 374 0.37 -28.48 -1.33
N TYR A 375 -0.40 -27.57 -1.92
CA TYR A 375 0.01 -26.86 -3.14
C TYR A 375 1.32 -26.10 -2.97
N THR A 376 1.50 -25.43 -1.82
CA THR A 376 2.72 -24.66 -1.56
C THR A 376 3.91 -25.59 -1.37
N GLU A 377 3.73 -26.71 -0.68
CA GLU A 377 4.78 -27.72 -0.48
C GLU A 377 5.17 -28.43 -1.76
N GLU A 378 4.21 -28.82 -2.61
CA GLU A 378 4.47 -29.42 -3.92
C GLU A 378 5.28 -28.50 -4.84
N ARG A 379 5.04 -27.18 -4.75
CA ARG A 379 5.64 -26.20 -5.66
C ARG A 379 6.96 -25.62 -5.17
N TYR A 380 7.10 -25.43 -3.86
CA TYR A 380 8.21 -24.67 -3.27
C TYR A 380 8.92 -25.43 -2.13
N GLY A 381 8.49 -26.65 -1.80
CA GLY A 381 8.96 -27.39 -0.64
C GLY A 381 8.46 -26.81 0.68
N LYS A 382 9.08 -27.24 1.79
CA LYS A 382 8.69 -26.84 3.14
C LYS A 382 8.88 -25.34 3.36
N CYS A 383 7.77 -24.61 3.45
CA CYS A 383 7.74 -23.16 3.66
C CYS A 383 7.19 -22.82 5.05
N LYS A 384 7.59 -21.67 5.60
CA LYS A 384 7.05 -21.15 6.87
C LYS A 384 5.59 -20.71 6.75
N TYR A 385 5.22 -20.10 5.62
CA TYR A 385 3.89 -19.55 5.37
C TYR A 385 3.15 -20.37 4.32
N ILE A 386 1.83 -20.52 4.49
CA ILE A 386 0.96 -21.17 3.49
C ILE A 386 1.01 -20.37 2.19
N PHE A 387 0.82 -19.06 2.27
CA PHE A 387 0.87 -18.16 1.11
C PHE A 387 2.25 -17.53 1.02
N THR A 388 3.21 -18.26 0.47
CA THR A 388 4.61 -17.83 0.37
C THR A 388 4.89 -16.95 -0.85
N ASN A 389 5.86 -16.05 -0.76
CA ASN A 389 6.28 -15.19 -1.87
C ASN A 389 6.92 -16.04 -2.98
N GLU A 390 6.62 -15.72 -4.24
CA GLU A 390 7.09 -16.51 -5.39
C GLU A 390 8.60 -16.39 -5.66
N ASN A 391 9.25 -15.31 -5.19
CA ASN A 391 10.67 -15.08 -5.42
C ASN A 391 11.53 -15.31 -4.16
N ASP A 392 10.94 -15.21 -2.98
CA ASP A 392 11.63 -15.36 -1.69
C ASP A 392 10.72 -16.13 -0.73
N HIS A 393 10.81 -17.45 -0.75
CA HIS A 393 9.92 -18.35 -0.02
C HIS A 393 10.03 -18.26 1.52
N THR A 394 10.96 -17.46 2.03
CA THR A 394 11.07 -17.14 3.47
C THR A 394 10.05 -16.09 3.92
N LYS A 395 9.43 -15.37 2.96
CA LYS A 395 8.48 -14.27 3.20
C LYS A 395 7.08 -14.63 2.71
N PRO A 396 6.02 -14.06 3.31
CA PRO A 396 4.67 -14.25 2.81
C PRO A 396 4.44 -13.50 1.49
N MET A 397 3.38 -13.88 0.76
CA MET A 397 2.89 -13.10 -0.37
C MET A 397 2.54 -11.67 0.07
N THR A 398 2.84 -10.70 -0.78
CA THR A 398 2.52 -9.30 -0.49
C THR A 398 1.05 -9.01 -0.80
N TYR A 399 0.46 -8.09 -0.05
CA TYR A 399 -0.88 -7.60 -0.34
C TYR A 399 -0.99 -6.98 -1.74
N SER A 400 0.07 -6.30 -2.18
CA SER A 400 0.10 -5.68 -3.51
C SER A 400 0.01 -6.69 -4.65
N LEU A 401 0.55 -7.90 -4.46
CA LEU A 401 0.46 -8.98 -5.43
C LEU A 401 -0.99 -9.46 -5.54
N ILE A 402 -1.64 -9.77 -4.42
CA ILE A 402 -3.05 -10.21 -4.38
C ILE A 402 -3.98 -9.13 -4.95
N GLN A 403 -3.84 -7.89 -4.50
CA GLN A 403 -4.62 -6.77 -5.01
C GLN A 403 -4.42 -6.63 -6.53
N GLY A 404 -3.18 -6.75 -7.02
CA GLY A 404 -2.89 -6.71 -8.45
C GLY A 404 -3.54 -7.84 -9.23
N ARG A 405 -3.49 -9.09 -8.73
CA ARG A 405 -4.10 -10.27 -9.37
C ARG A 405 -5.62 -10.16 -9.44
N ILE A 406 -6.25 -9.92 -8.29
CA ILE A 406 -7.71 -9.78 -8.21
C ILE A 406 -8.18 -8.64 -9.09
N THR A 407 -7.55 -7.46 -9.00
CA THR A 407 -8.04 -6.33 -9.79
C THR A 407 -7.84 -6.56 -11.29
N THR A 408 -6.71 -7.14 -11.71
CA THR A 408 -6.52 -7.51 -13.13
C THR A 408 -7.62 -8.46 -13.62
N ALA A 409 -7.95 -9.47 -12.82
CA ALA A 409 -9.00 -10.42 -13.15
C ALA A 409 -10.40 -9.77 -13.16
N ILE A 410 -10.71 -8.84 -12.25
CA ILE A 410 -11.97 -8.08 -12.25
C ILE A 410 -12.18 -7.37 -13.60
N TYR A 411 -11.14 -6.73 -14.13
CA TYR A 411 -11.22 -6.07 -15.43
C TYR A 411 -11.33 -7.05 -16.59
N ARG A 412 -10.60 -8.17 -16.53
CA ARG A 412 -10.63 -9.22 -17.57
C ARG A 412 -12.00 -9.88 -17.66
N GLU A 413 -12.59 -10.22 -16.51
CA GLU A 413 -13.90 -10.89 -16.41
C GLU A 413 -15.07 -9.89 -16.38
N ASN A 414 -14.79 -8.59 -16.49
CA ASN A 414 -15.78 -7.51 -16.44
C ASN A 414 -16.72 -7.57 -15.20
N LEU A 415 -16.19 -7.90 -14.02
CA LEU A 415 -16.98 -8.01 -12.80
C LEU A 415 -17.50 -6.63 -12.35
N ARG A 416 -18.82 -6.53 -12.16
CA ARG A 416 -19.51 -5.28 -11.78
C ARG A 416 -20.15 -5.33 -10.39
N ASP A 417 -20.14 -4.18 -9.73
CA ASP A 417 -20.90 -3.94 -8.49
C ASP A 417 -22.41 -3.74 -8.80
N ASP A 418 -23.23 -3.56 -7.76
CA ASP A 418 -24.68 -3.38 -7.94
C ASP A 418 -25.05 -2.11 -8.72
N ASN A 419 -24.13 -1.15 -8.86
CA ASN A 419 -24.33 0.10 -9.58
C ASN A 419 -23.77 0.05 -11.02
N GLY A 420 -23.30 -1.11 -11.49
CA GLY A 420 -22.71 -1.28 -12.82
C GLY A 420 -21.26 -0.78 -12.95
N ASN A 421 -20.64 -0.30 -11.87
CA ASN A 421 -19.23 0.08 -11.86
C ASN A 421 -18.35 -1.16 -11.72
N TYR A 422 -17.06 -1.04 -12.08
CA TYR A 422 -16.12 -2.12 -11.81
C TYR A 422 -16.06 -2.43 -10.31
N PHE A 423 -16.14 -3.72 -9.99
CA PHE A 423 -16.11 -4.16 -8.61
C PHE A 423 -14.83 -3.68 -7.90
N THR A 424 -14.98 -2.99 -6.77
CA THR A 424 -13.84 -2.44 -6.04
C THR A 424 -13.40 -3.40 -4.95
N PHE A 425 -12.19 -3.95 -5.09
CA PHE A 425 -11.64 -4.88 -4.13
C PHE A 425 -11.07 -4.18 -2.88
N GLY A 426 -11.77 -4.33 -1.74
CA GLY A 426 -11.27 -3.95 -0.42
C GLY A 426 -11.32 -5.11 0.57
N THR A 427 -10.18 -5.61 1.04
CA THR A 427 -10.14 -6.78 1.96
C THR A 427 -10.78 -6.50 3.32
N HIS A 428 -10.79 -5.25 3.76
CA HIS A 428 -11.53 -4.85 4.96
C HIS A 428 -13.04 -5.01 4.83
N MET A 429 -13.59 -5.06 3.61
CA MET A 429 -15.02 -5.27 3.37
C MET A 429 -15.45 -6.69 3.72
N TYR A 430 -14.64 -7.73 3.46
CA TYR A 430 -14.98 -9.10 3.86
C TYR A 430 -15.09 -9.24 5.37
N ARG A 431 -14.20 -8.57 6.10
CA ARG A 431 -14.28 -8.51 7.55
C ARG A 431 -15.52 -7.76 8.02
N HIS A 432 -15.98 -6.76 7.28
CA HIS A 432 -17.24 -6.06 7.60
C HIS A 432 -18.45 -6.96 7.39
N VAL A 433 -18.50 -7.65 6.25
CA VAL A 433 -19.53 -8.64 5.93
C VAL A 433 -19.59 -9.74 6.98
N TYR A 434 -18.45 -10.34 7.34
CA TYR A 434 -18.39 -11.38 8.37
C TYR A 434 -18.95 -10.88 9.70
N GLY A 435 -18.55 -9.69 10.15
CA GLY A 435 -19.06 -9.08 11.37
C GLY A 435 -20.57 -8.82 11.35
N VAL A 436 -21.13 -8.42 10.19
CA VAL A 436 -22.59 -8.25 10.03
C VAL A 436 -23.31 -9.60 10.06
N LYS A 437 -22.79 -10.64 9.40
CA LYS A 437 -23.38 -11.99 9.44
C LYS A 437 -23.37 -12.59 10.85
N LEU A 438 -22.32 -12.35 11.65
CA LEU A 438 -22.31 -12.75 13.06
C LEU A 438 -23.41 -12.07 13.89
N VAL A 439 -23.71 -10.80 13.59
CA VAL A 439 -24.81 -10.06 14.23
C VAL A 439 -26.17 -10.61 13.80
N GLU A 440 -26.35 -10.93 12.52
CA GLU A 440 -27.57 -11.53 11.97
C GLU A 440 -27.87 -12.91 12.59
N MET A 441 -26.83 -13.65 13.01
CA MET A 441 -26.98 -14.90 13.77
C MET A 441 -27.26 -14.70 15.27
N HIS A 442 -27.54 -13.46 15.70
CA HIS A 442 -27.88 -13.10 17.08
C HIS A 442 -26.83 -13.47 18.15
N LEU A 443 -25.56 -13.63 17.77
CA LEU A 443 -24.47 -13.84 18.73
C LEU A 443 -24.28 -12.61 19.63
N ASP A 444 -23.81 -12.81 20.86
CA ASP A 444 -23.53 -11.71 21.78
C ASP A 444 -22.26 -10.92 21.37
N ASP A 445 -22.17 -9.67 21.86
CA ASP A 445 -21.11 -8.74 21.45
C ASP A 445 -19.69 -9.21 21.85
N TRP A 446 -19.56 -9.98 22.93
CA TRP A 446 -18.28 -10.52 23.38
C TRP A 446 -17.80 -11.64 22.45
N THR A 447 -18.70 -12.56 22.09
CA THR A 447 -18.42 -13.63 21.12
C THR A 447 -18.03 -13.05 19.75
N ILE A 448 -18.75 -12.04 19.27
CA ILE A 448 -18.43 -11.33 18.02
C ILE A 448 -17.03 -10.70 18.07
N ALA A 449 -16.72 -10.01 19.17
CA ALA A 449 -15.41 -9.38 19.35
C ALA A 449 -14.28 -10.43 19.36
N ARG A 450 -14.47 -11.57 20.01
CA ARG A 450 -13.49 -12.65 20.08
C ARG A 450 -13.27 -13.32 18.73
N LEU A 451 -14.33 -13.65 17.99
CA LEU A 451 -14.23 -14.26 16.65
C LEU A 451 -13.53 -13.36 15.63
N LEU A 452 -13.71 -12.05 15.76
CA LEU A 452 -13.01 -11.04 14.97
C LEU A 452 -11.59 -10.74 15.47
N GLY A 453 -11.20 -11.16 16.68
CA GLY A 453 -9.91 -10.80 17.28
C GLY A 453 -9.81 -9.32 17.66
N HIS A 454 -10.89 -8.75 18.20
CA HIS A 454 -10.94 -7.41 18.78
C HIS A 454 -10.50 -7.43 20.25
N LYS A 455 -9.69 -6.43 20.65
CA LYS A 455 -9.33 -6.20 22.06
C LYS A 455 -10.46 -5.54 22.88
N SER A 456 -11.47 -4.99 22.23
CA SER A 456 -12.55 -4.23 22.89
C SER A 456 -13.85 -4.34 22.11
N LEU A 457 -14.97 -4.17 22.81
CA LEU A 457 -16.33 -4.19 22.26
C LEU A 457 -16.67 -2.92 21.46
N LYS A 458 -15.85 -1.86 21.55
CA LYS A 458 -16.13 -0.53 20.98
C LYS A 458 -16.49 -0.55 19.49
N ASN A 459 -15.97 -1.52 18.75
CA ASN A 459 -16.19 -1.63 17.31
C ASN A 459 -17.39 -2.53 16.93
N VAL A 460 -17.95 -3.32 17.86
CA VAL A 460 -19.05 -4.26 17.56
C VAL A 460 -20.33 -3.51 17.20
N LYS A 461 -20.58 -2.37 17.84
CA LYS A 461 -21.71 -1.49 17.57
C LYS A 461 -21.88 -1.08 16.10
N TYR A 462 -20.80 -1.06 15.31
CA TYR A 462 -20.89 -0.71 13.89
C TYR A 462 -21.57 -1.82 13.08
N TYR A 463 -21.32 -3.09 13.42
CA TYR A 463 -21.99 -4.22 12.79
C TYR A 463 -23.47 -4.28 13.18
N ARG A 464 -23.80 -4.04 14.47
CA ARG A 464 -25.18 -3.92 14.96
C ARG A 464 -25.96 -2.84 14.22
N LYS A 465 -25.39 -1.64 14.11
CA LYS A 465 -26.02 -0.53 13.38
C LYS A 465 -26.30 -0.91 11.92
N MET A 466 -25.34 -1.56 11.25
CA MET A 466 -25.49 -1.94 9.85
C MET A 466 -26.54 -3.05 9.66
N SER A 467 -26.49 -4.12 10.47
CA SER A 467 -27.49 -5.20 10.41
C SER A 467 -28.91 -4.67 10.66
N ASN A 468 -29.09 -3.79 11.66
CA ASN A 468 -30.39 -3.15 11.89
C ASN A 468 -30.84 -2.29 10.71
N GLN A 469 -29.93 -1.61 10.01
CA GLN A 469 -30.26 -0.85 8.80
C GLN A 469 -30.65 -1.77 7.64
N ILE A 470 -29.98 -2.90 7.45
CA ILE A 470 -30.32 -3.91 6.45
C ILE A 470 -31.71 -4.48 6.74
N LEU A 471 -31.96 -4.94 7.98
CA LEU A 471 -33.24 -5.46 8.43
C LEU A 471 -34.37 -4.42 8.29
N ALA A 472 -34.11 -3.15 8.63
CA ALA A 472 -35.06 -2.05 8.47
C ALA A 472 -35.37 -1.76 6.99
N ASN A 473 -34.38 -1.86 6.10
CA ASN A 473 -34.57 -1.68 4.66
C ASN A 473 -35.33 -2.86 4.02
N ASP A 474 -35.07 -4.09 4.47
CA ASP A 474 -35.78 -5.29 4.04
C ASP A 474 -37.23 -5.27 4.52
N THR A 475 -37.49 -4.86 5.77
CA THR A 475 -38.85 -4.61 6.26
C THR A 475 -39.49 -3.41 5.58
N ARG A 476 -38.76 -2.40 5.09
CA ARG A 476 -39.34 -1.28 4.31
C ARG A 476 -39.78 -1.71 2.91
N LYS A 477 -39.04 -2.61 2.26
CA LYS A 477 -39.46 -3.24 0.99
C LYS A 477 -40.66 -4.17 1.19
N ALA A 478 -40.66 -4.97 2.26
CA ALA A 478 -41.80 -5.80 2.64
C ALA A 478 -43.02 -4.94 3.03
N ARG A 479 -42.81 -3.84 3.75
CA ARG A 479 -43.84 -2.89 4.17
C ARG A 479 -44.39 -2.08 3.00
N ASN A 480 -43.60 -1.73 1.99
CA ASN A 480 -44.13 -1.08 0.78
C ASN A 480 -44.96 -2.08 -0.05
N ARG A 481 -44.54 -3.35 -0.15
CA ARG A 481 -45.35 -4.42 -0.76
C ARG A 481 -46.64 -4.68 0.03
N LEU A 482 -46.55 -4.76 1.35
CA LEU A 482 -47.71 -4.92 2.23
C LEU A 482 -48.61 -3.69 2.20
N SER A 483 -48.07 -2.47 2.15
CA SER A 483 -48.87 -1.24 2.05
C SER A 483 -49.57 -1.15 0.70
N GLN A 484 -48.94 -1.63 -0.38
CA GLN A 484 -49.53 -1.67 -1.72
C GLN A 484 -50.57 -2.79 -1.85
N MET A 485 -50.32 -3.97 -1.27
CA MET A 485 -51.31 -5.05 -1.13
C MET A 485 -52.46 -4.66 -0.20
N VAL A 486 -52.20 -3.89 0.86
CA VAL A 486 -53.24 -3.36 1.76
C VAL A 486 -54.03 -2.26 1.07
N LEU A 487 -53.41 -1.36 0.30
CA LEU A 487 -54.10 -0.37 -0.52
C LEU A 487 -54.97 -1.03 -1.62
N GLU A 488 -54.50 -2.10 -2.25
CA GLU A 488 -55.26 -2.89 -3.23
C GLU A 488 -56.39 -3.71 -2.57
N CYS A 489 -56.22 -4.15 -1.31
CA CYS A 489 -57.27 -4.80 -0.52
C CYS A 489 -58.29 -3.82 0.10
N LEU A 490 -58.00 -2.52 0.10
CA LEU A 490 -58.84 -1.47 0.66
C LEU A 490 -59.58 -0.64 -0.41
N ASP A 491 -59.40 -0.99 -1.68
CA ASP A 491 -60.14 -0.40 -2.80
C ASP A 491 -61.63 -0.80 -2.67
N GLY A 492 -62.48 0.16 -2.35
CA GLY A 492 -63.91 -0.03 -2.03
C GLY A 492 -64.30 0.10 -0.55
N TRP A 493 -63.36 0.39 0.36
CA TRP A 493 -63.62 0.63 1.80
C TRP A 493 -63.34 2.09 2.23
N GLU A 494 -63.41 3.05 1.30
CA GLU A 494 -62.94 4.43 1.51
C GLU A 494 -63.69 5.19 2.61
N GLU A 495 -65.01 5.00 2.75
CA GLU A 495 -65.81 5.74 3.75
C GLU A 495 -65.65 5.20 5.19
N GLU A 496 -65.42 3.89 5.36
CA GLU A 496 -65.25 3.28 6.68
C GLU A 496 -63.83 3.46 7.25
N TYR A 497 -62.83 3.66 6.39
CA TYR A 497 -61.45 3.91 6.81
C TYR A 497 -61.20 5.36 7.28
N GLU A 498 -61.96 6.34 6.80
CA GLU A 498 -61.82 7.73 7.27
C GLU A 498 -62.23 7.90 8.75
N GLN A 499 -63.20 7.13 9.25
CA GLN A 499 -63.64 7.23 10.64
C GLN A 499 -62.64 6.69 11.65
N ILE A 500 -61.79 5.73 11.26
CA ILE A 500 -60.78 5.14 12.15
C ILE A 500 -59.59 6.08 12.37
N ARG A 501 -59.34 7.03 11.45
CA ARG A 501 -58.20 7.94 11.50
C ARG A 501 -58.31 9.06 12.55
N TYR A 502 -59.51 9.34 13.05
CA TYR A 502 -59.76 10.48 13.95
C TYR A 502 -59.74 10.14 15.46
N ASN A 503 -59.51 8.88 15.84
CA ASN A 503 -59.56 8.46 17.26
C ASN A 503 -58.21 8.31 17.98
N ASP A 504 -57.09 8.63 17.33
CA ASP A 504 -55.73 8.52 17.92
C ASP A 504 -55.10 9.88 18.27
N SER A 505 -55.91 10.88 18.65
CA SER A 505 -55.42 12.08 19.35
C SER A 505 -55.81 12.03 20.82
N LEU A 506 -55.04 11.30 21.62
CA LEU A 506 -54.94 11.45 23.08
C LEU A 506 -53.53 11.09 23.57
#